data_AF-A0A401RFE1-F1
#
_entry.id   AF-A0A401RFE1-F1
#
_cell.length_a   1.000
_cell.length_b   1.000
_cell.length_c   1.000
_cell.angle_alpha   90.00
_cell.angle_beta   90.00
_cell.angle_gamma   90.00
#
_symmetry.space_group_name_H-M   'P 1'
#
loop_
_entity.id
_entity.type
_entity.pdbx_description
1 polymer ?
#
loop_
_entity_poly.entity_id
_entity_poly.type
_entity_poly.pdbx_seq_one_letter_code
_entity_poly.pdbx_strand_id
1 'polypeptide(L)'
;MKMGEVLMRSTKALGEIASHYRDPLIRVFLRGTKDSDSTVRASSLSNLGELCQCLHFAIGSVIHEVTECLTAIVKTERESEVRRAAVHVITLLLRGLSEKTFQILDEVLQDLYRLLKYVNQTDEDEVVVLHAQIALEELDHIVRRFLFPEEKLQKKIVILP
;
A
#
# COMPACT_ATOMS: atom_id res chain seq x y z
N MET A 1 -15.25 2.02 17.79
CA MET A 1 -15.07 2.16 16.33
C MET A 1 -16.20 2.99 15.69
N LYS A 2 -16.13 4.33 15.69
CA LYS A 2 -17.06 5.19 14.91
C LYS A 2 -16.33 6.31 14.17
N MET A 3 -15.22 6.80 14.71
CA MET A 3 -14.45 7.91 14.12
C MET A 3 -13.79 7.55 12.79
N GLY A 4 -13.12 6.40 12.68
CA GLY A 4 -12.48 5.98 11.41
C GLY A 4 -13.50 5.82 10.28
N GLU A 5 -14.64 5.21 10.57
CA GLU A 5 -15.73 5.05 9.61
C GLU A 5 -16.34 6.40 9.17
N VAL A 6 -16.57 7.32 10.11
CA VAL A 6 -17.06 8.67 9.78
C VAL A 6 -16.04 9.42 8.93
N LEU A 7 -14.75 9.37 9.28
CA LEU A 7 -13.68 9.98 8.49
C LEU A 7 -13.61 9.41 7.08
N MET A 8 -13.72 8.09 6.92
CA MET A 8 -13.72 7.46 5.60
C MET A 8 -14.96 7.82 4.78
N ARG A 9 -16.15 7.85 5.40
CA ARG A 9 -17.38 8.31 4.74
C ARG A 9 -17.28 9.77 4.29
N SER A 10 -16.75 10.64 5.14
CA SER A 10 -16.50 12.04 4.79
C SER A 10 -15.47 12.17 3.66
N THR A 11 -14.38 11.42 3.71
CA THR A 11 -13.34 11.42 2.66
C THR A 11 -13.92 11.01 1.31
N LYS A 12 -14.73 9.95 1.27
CA LYS A 12 -15.41 9.52 0.04
C LYS A 12 -16.40 10.57 -0.46
N ALA A 13 -17.13 11.22 0.45
CA ALA A 13 -18.08 12.29 0.09
C ALA A 13 -17.39 13.55 -0.46
N LEU A 14 -16.13 13.81 -0.09
CA LEU A 14 -15.34 14.93 -0.61
C LEU A 14 -14.86 14.73 -2.06
N GLY A 15 -14.84 13.50 -2.57
CA GLY A 15 -14.42 13.19 -3.94
C GLY A 15 -13.01 13.73 -4.25
N GLU A 16 -12.87 14.48 -5.35
CA GLU A 16 -11.59 15.03 -5.81
C GLU A 16 -10.95 16.01 -4.80
N ILE A 17 -11.77 16.66 -3.97
CA ILE A 17 -11.30 17.62 -2.96
C ILE A 17 -10.57 16.92 -1.81
N ALA A 18 -10.78 15.61 -1.62
CA ALA A 18 -10.12 14.83 -0.58
C ALA A 18 -8.59 14.90 -0.66
N SER A 19 -8.05 15.05 -1.87
CA SER A 19 -6.61 15.19 -2.12
C SER A 19 -5.98 16.41 -1.40
N HIS A 20 -6.73 17.50 -1.20
CA HIS A 20 -6.27 18.66 -0.45
C HIS A 20 -6.06 18.37 1.04
N TYR A 21 -6.75 17.37 1.58
CA TYR A 21 -6.69 16.96 2.98
C TYR A 21 -5.86 15.69 3.18
N ARG A 22 -5.13 15.23 2.16
CA ARG A 22 -4.34 14.00 2.19
C ARG A 22 -3.45 13.91 3.43
N ASP A 23 -2.54 14.86 3.61
CA ASP A 23 -1.51 14.73 4.64
C ASP A 23 -2.11 14.75 6.06
N PRO A 24 -3.11 15.61 6.38
CA PRO A 24 -3.86 15.49 7.63
C PRO A 24 -4.55 14.13 7.80
N LEU A 25 -5.23 13.61 6.78
CA LEU A 25 -5.96 12.34 6.86
C LEU A 25 -5.01 11.15 7.09
N ILE A 26 -3.90 11.11 6.35
CA ILE A 26 -2.87 10.08 6.51
C ILE A 26 -2.26 10.16 7.93
N ARG A 27 -1.92 11.35 8.41
CA ARG A 27 -1.38 11.53 9.77
C ARG A 27 -2.33 11.08 10.86
N VAL A 28 -3.64 11.26 10.70
CA VAL A 28 -4.64 10.75 11.67
C VAL A 28 -4.58 9.24 11.76
N PHE A 29 -4.54 8.52 10.63
CA PHE A 29 -4.47 7.06 10.65
C PHE A 29 -3.10 6.55 11.11
N LEU A 30 -1.99 7.20 10.74
CA LEU A 30 -0.65 6.90 11.26
C LEU A 30 -0.54 7.13 12.78
N ARG A 31 -1.31 8.06 13.35
CA ARG A 31 -1.38 8.21 14.81
C ARG A 31 -2.18 7.08 15.44
N GLY A 32 -3.26 6.63 14.80
CA GLY A 32 -4.08 5.52 15.26
C GLY A 32 -3.35 4.18 15.31
N THR A 33 -2.30 3.99 14.52
CA THR A 33 -1.43 2.79 14.60
C THR A 33 -0.59 2.72 15.87
N LYS A 34 -0.58 3.77 16.72
CA LYS A 34 0.14 3.81 17.99
C LYS A 34 -0.80 3.68 19.21
N ASP A 35 -2.07 3.34 18.98
CA ASP A 35 -3.04 3.18 20.06
C ASP A 35 -2.70 1.98 20.94
N SER A 36 -3.03 2.05 22.22
CA SER A 36 -2.89 0.93 23.16
C SER A 36 -3.73 -0.28 22.76
N ASP A 37 -4.88 -0.07 22.13
CA ASP A 37 -5.82 -1.11 21.70
C ASP A 37 -5.44 -1.64 20.30
N SER A 38 -5.19 -2.95 20.20
CA SER A 38 -4.82 -3.62 18.93
C SER A 38 -5.91 -3.50 17.87
N THR A 39 -7.18 -3.51 18.28
CA THR A 39 -8.32 -3.37 17.37
C THR A 39 -8.35 -1.98 16.73
N VAL A 40 -7.94 -0.95 17.48
CA VAL A 40 -7.81 0.43 16.97
C VAL A 40 -6.62 0.53 16.02
N ARG A 41 -5.48 -0.10 16.35
CA ARG A 41 -4.31 -0.14 15.46
C ARG A 41 -4.63 -0.82 14.13
N ALA A 42 -5.22 -2.02 14.18
CA ALA A 42 -5.63 -2.78 12.99
C ALA A 42 -6.67 -2.00 12.16
N SER A 43 -7.68 -1.41 12.80
CA SER A 43 -8.67 -0.59 12.10
C SER A 43 -8.04 0.64 11.44
N SER A 44 -7.07 1.28 12.09
CA SER A 44 -6.35 2.44 11.54
C SER A 44 -5.53 2.07 10.31
N LEU A 45 -4.88 0.89 10.30
CA LEU A 45 -4.19 0.36 9.14
C LEU A 45 -5.14 0.06 7.98
N SER A 46 -6.27 -0.59 8.25
CA SER A 46 -7.28 -0.86 7.21
C SER A 46 -7.81 0.44 6.60
N ASN A 47 -8.12 1.44 7.44
CA ASN A 47 -8.55 2.76 6.97
C ASN A 47 -7.44 3.50 6.21
N LEU A 48 -6.17 3.33 6.59
CA LEU A 48 -5.04 3.88 5.84
C LEU A 48 -4.97 3.29 4.42
N GLY A 49 -5.10 1.97 4.29
CA GLY A 49 -5.14 1.30 2.99
C GLY A 49 -6.32 1.77 2.12
N GLU A 50 -7.50 1.88 2.71
CA GLU A 50 -8.70 2.39 2.03
C GLU A 50 -8.59 3.87 1.64
N LEU A 51 -7.98 4.69 2.50
CA LEU A 51 -7.68 6.09 2.22
C LEU A 51 -6.73 6.22 1.02
N CYS A 52 -5.67 5.42 0.96
CA CYS A 52 -4.76 5.39 -0.18
C CYS A 52 -5.50 5.11 -1.49
N GLN A 53 -6.46 4.18 -1.49
CA GLN A 53 -7.33 3.93 -2.65
C GLN A 53 -8.20 5.13 -3.01
N CYS A 54 -8.86 5.74 -2.01
CA CYS A 54 -9.72 6.92 -2.21
C CYS A 54 -8.96 8.11 -2.79
N LEU A 55 -7.67 8.21 -2.48
CA LEU A 55 -6.76 9.23 -2.98
C LEU A 55 -6.04 8.83 -4.29
N HIS A 56 -6.49 7.75 -4.94
CA HIS A 56 -5.88 7.22 -6.17
C HIS A 56 -4.37 6.99 -6.04
N PHE A 57 -3.92 6.60 -4.85
CA PHE A 57 -2.52 6.39 -4.49
C PHE A 57 -1.61 7.60 -4.73
N ALA A 58 -2.17 8.82 -4.71
CA ALA A 58 -1.40 10.04 -4.74
C ALA A 58 -0.72 10.27 -3.37
N ILE A 59 0.24 9.43 -2.99
CA ILE A 59 0.88 9.44 -1.65
C ILE A 59 2.38 9.77 -1.68
N GLY A 60 2.93 10.17 -2.84
CA GLY A 60 4.38 10.33 -3.02
C GLY A 60 5.09 11.22 -2.00
N SER A 61 4.45 12.27 -1.47
CA SER A 61 5.08 13.15 -0.47
C SER A 61 5.18 12.55 0.93
N VAL A 62 4.41 11.51 1.23
CA VAL A 62 4.33 10.86 2.55
C VAL A 62 4.72 9.38 2.47
N ILE A 63 5.29 8.94 1.34
CA ILE A 63 5.52 7.53 1.10
C ILE A 63 6.51 6.94 2.10
N HIS A 64 7.59 7.67 2.40
CA HIS A 64 8.57 7.28 3.41
C HIS A 64 7.92 7.08 4.78
N GLU A 65 7.11 8.04 5.21
CA GLU A 65 6.44 7.99 6.52
C GLU A 65 5.48 6.80 6.62
N VAL A 66 4.74 6.52 5.54
CA VAL A 66 3.85 5.36 5.44
C VAL A 66 4.67 4.06 5.46
N THR A 67 5.72 3.95 4.64
CA THR A 67 6.53 2.73 4.54
C THR A 67 7.32 2.45 5.81
N GLU A 68 7.89 3.47 6.45
CA GLU A 68 8.55 3.34 7.75
C GLU A 68 7.57 2.86 8.82
N CYS A 69 6.37 3.44 8.87
CA CYS A 69 5.33 3.01 9.81
C CYS A 69 4.94 1.54 9.60
N LEU A 70 4.70 1.13 8.34
CA LEU A 70 4.36 -0.25 8.02
C LEU A 70 5.50 -1.20 8.37
N THR A 71 6.75 -0.82 8.06
CA THR A 71 7.95 -1.61 8.38
C THR A 71 8.11 -1.80 9.87
N ALA A 72 7.93 -0.73 10.66
CA ALA A 72 8.01 -0.80 12.11
C ALA A 72 6.94 -1.77 12.67
N ILE A 73 5.69 -1.60 12.26
CA ILE A 73 4.58 -2.46 12.71
C ILE A 73 4.85 -3.92 12.37
N VAL A 74 5.20 -4.23 11.11
CA VAL A 74 5.50 -5.59 10.68
C VAL A 74 6.60 -6.24 11.51
N LYS A 75 7.64 -5.48 11.90
CA LYS A 75 8.79 -6.01 12.65
C LYS A 75 8.58 -6.10 14.16
N THR A 76 7.79 -5.21 14.75
CA THR A 76 7.74 -5.05 16.22
C THR A 76 6.41 -5.42 16.86
N GLU A 77 5.34 -5.52 16.07
CA GLU A 77 4.00 -5.75 16.59
C GLU A 77 3.77 -7.21 16.99
N ARG A 78 3.18 -7.39 18.18
CA ARG A 78 2.95 -8.72 18.75
C ARG A 78 1.67 -9.34 18.22
N GLU A 79 0.64 -8.52 18.05
CA GLU A 79 -0.67 -8.99 17.62
C GLU A 79 -0.69 -9.28 16.12
N SER A 80 -0.96 -10.53 15.75
CA SER A 80 -0.90 -10.94 14.35
C SER A 80 -1.94 -10.24 13.49
N GLU A 81 -3.11 -9.90 14.03
CA GLU A 81 -4.14 -9.12 13.34
C GLU A 81 -3.65 -7.75 12.84
N VAL A 82 -2.80 -7.09 13.62
CA VAL A 82 -2.22 -5.79 13.27
C VAL A 82 -1.12 -5.97 12.23
N ARG A 83 -0.28 -7.02 12.35
CA ARG A 83 0.70 -7.38 11.32
C ARG A 83 0.03 -7.72 9.98
N ARG A 84 -1.05 -8.52 10.00
CA ARG A 84 -1.87 -8.87 8.82
C ARG A 84 -2.38 -7.62 8.12
N ALA A 85 -2.90 -6.65 8.87
CA ALA A 85 -3.38 -5.39 8.33
C ALA A 85 -2.24 -4.57 7.70
N ALA A 86 -1.07 -4.50 8.33
CA ALA A 86 0.08 -3.77 7.80
C ALA A 86 0.59 -4.38 6.48
N VAL A 87 0.78 -5.70 6.43
CA VAL A 87 1.18 -6.39 5.19
C VAL A 87 0.12 -6.22 4.11
N HIS A 88 -1.17 -6.26 4.46
CA HIS A 88 -2.25 -6.02 3.52
C HIS A 88 -2.21 -4.61 2.92
N VAL A 89 -1.88 -3.57 3.70
CA VAL A 89 -1.68 -2.22 3.18
C VAL A 89 -0.55 -2.21 2.13
N ILE A 90 0.57 -2.90 2.38
CA ILE A 90 1.65 -3.03 1.40
C ILE A 90 1.13 -3.67 0.09
N THR A 91 0.36 -4.76 0.19
CA THR A 91 -0.27 -5.40 -0.97
C THR A 91 -1.18 -4.44 -1.74
N LEU A 92 -1.99 -3.63 -1.03
CA LEU A 92 -2.88 -2.64 -1.64
C LEU A 92 -2.10 -1.54 -2.37
N LEU A 93 -0.98 -1.08 -1.80
CA LEU A 93 -0.13 -0.09 -2.44
C LEU A 93 0.46 -0.62 -3.75
N LEU A 94 1.00 -1.84 -3.76
CA LEU A 94 1.58 -2.45 -4.95
C LEU A 94 0.53 -2.63 -6.05
N ARG A 95 -0.63 -3.22 -5.72
CA ARG A 95 -1.75 -3.40 -6.66
C ARG A 95 -2.27 -2.08 -7.21
N GLY A 96 -2.45 -1.11 -6.32
CA GLY A 96 -3.02 0.19 -6.62
C GLY A 96 -2.15 1.06 -7.50
N LEU A 97 -0.84 1.04 -7.24
CA LEU A 97 0.13 1.78 -8.04
C LEU A 97 0.41 1.10 -9.37
N SER A 98 0.45 -0.24 -9.40
CA SER A 98 0.65 -1.03 -10.62
C SER A 98 1.83 -0.51 -11.45
N GLU A 99 1.63 -0.05 -12.69
CA GLU A 99 2.66 0.52 -13.56
C GLU A 99 3.38 1.75 -12.98
N LYS A 100 2.73 2.49 -12.06
CA LYS A 100 3.32 3.64 -11.36
C LYS A 100 4.20 3.24 -10.16
N THR A 101 4.31 1.96 -9.85
CA THR A 101 5.08 1.46 -8.70
C THR A 101 6.51 1.98 -8.72
N PHE A 102 7.21 1.87 -9.85
CA PHE A 102 8.59 2.37 -9.99
C PHE A 102 8.70 3.90 -10.03
N GLN A 103 7.59 4.63 -10.18
CA GLN A 103 7.60 6.09 -10.16
C GLN A 103 7.34 6.63 -8.74
N ILE A 104 6.48 5.95 -7.97
CA ILE A 104 6.02 6.43 -6.66
C ILE A 104 6.77 5.75 -5.51
N LEU A 105 7.16 4.48 -5.67
CA LEU A 105 7.85 3.70 -4.63
C LEU A 105 9.36 3.58 -4.87
N ASP A 106 9.94 4.23 -5.88
CA ASP A 106 11.34 4.01 -6.30
C ASP A 106 12.32 3.94 -5.12
N GLU A 107 12.24 4.95 -4.23
CA GLU A 107 13.13 5.11 -3.09
C GLU A 107 12.91 4.07 -1.98
N VAL A 108 11.75 3.41 -1.92
CA VAL A 108 11.37 2.48 -0.84
C VAL A 108 11.12 1.04 -1.30
N LEU A 109 11.06 0.80 -2.61
CA LEU A 109 10.61 -0.46 -3.20
C LEU A 109 11.51 -1.62 -2.82
N GLN A 110 12.83 -1.39 -2.82
CA GLN A 110 13.81 -2.41 -2.44
C GLN A 110 13.62 -2.85 -0.97
N ASP A 111 13.34 -1.90 -0.08
CA ASP A 111 13.15 -2.20 1.33
C ASP A 111 11.83 -2.89 1.61
N LEU A 112 10.76 -2.51 0.90
CA LEU A 112 9.49 -3.25 0.91
C LEU A 112 9.67 -4.69 0.44
N TYR A 113 10.43 -4.92 -0.64
CA TYR A 113 10.72 -6.28 -1.12
C TYR A 113 11.46 -7.11 -0.07
N ARG A 114 12.51 -6.54 0.54
CA ARG A 114 13.28 -7.21 1.61
C ARG A 114 12.41 -7.50 2.83
N LEU A 115 11.54 -6.56 3.21
CA LEU A 115 10.59 -6.73 4.30
C LEU A 115 9.64 -7.90 4.02
N LEU A 116 9.04 -7.95 2.83
CA LEU A 116 8.12 -9.03 2.46
C LEU A 116 8.82 -10.40 2.43
N LYS A 117 10.06 -10.46 1.93
CA LYS A 117 10.88 -11.69 1.98
C LYS A 117 11.18 -12.13 3.41
N TYR A 118 11.51 -11.18 4.29
CA TYR A 118 11.71 -11.44 5.71
C TYR A 118 10.44 -12.01 6.35
N VAL A 119 9.30 -11.34 6.20
CA VAL A 119 8.01 -11.80 6.75
C VAL A 119 7.67 -13.22 6.29
N ASN A 120 7.82 -13.50 4.99
CA ASN A 120 7.54 -14.82 4.43
C ASN A 120 8.43 -15.93 5.01
N GLN A 121 9.59 -15.59 5.57
CA GLN A 121 10.53 -16.55 6.16
C GLN A 121 10.41 -16.66 7.68
N THR A 122 9.95 -15.61 8.35
CA THR A 122 10.10 -15.49 9.81
C THR A 122 8.80 -15.26 10.58
N ASP A 123 7.70 -14.84 9.95
CA ASP A 123 6.44 -14.64 10.68
C ASP A 123 5.81 -15.99 11.04
N GLU A 124 5.34 -16.10 12.29
CA GLU A 124 4.72 -17.32 12.82
C GLU A 124 3.26 -17.45 12.36
N ASP A 125 2.64 -16.35 11.92
CA ASP A 125 1.25 -16.33 11.51
C ASP A 125 1.10 -16.63 10.00
N GLU A 126 0.48 -17.77 9.69
CA GLU A 126 0.33 -18.24 8.31
C GLU A 126 -0.43 -17.25 7.40
N VAL A 127 -1.36 -16.45 7.95
CA VAL A 127 -2.10 -15.46 7.17
C VAL A 127 -1.21 -14.25 6.84
N VAL A 128 -0.34 -13.84 7.77
CA VAL A 128 0.67 -12.80 7.48
C VAL A 128 1.62 -13.28 6.39
N VAL A 129 2.10 -14.52 6.49
CA VAL A 129 2.96 -15.16 5.47
C VAL A 129 2.25 -15.20 4.11
N LEU A 130 1.00 -15.64 4.06
CA LEU A 130 0.20 -15.66 2.83
C LEU A 130 0.04 -14.26 2.22
N HIS A 131 -0.26 -13.24 3.03
CA HIS A 131 -0.35 -11.86 2.53
C HIS A 131 0.99 -11.37 1.98
N ALA A 132 2.11 -11.76 2.59
CA ALA A 132 3.43 -11.41 2.09
C ALA A 132 3.76 -12.12 0.76
N GLN A 133 3.36 -13.38 0.60
CA GLN A 133 3.49 -14.12 -0.67
C GLN A 133 2.72 -13.43 -1.78
N ILE A 134 1.45 -13.10 -1.54
CA ILE A 134 0.62 -12.39 -2.51
C ILE A 134 1.28 -11.06 -2.89
N ALA A 135 1.78 -10.28 -1.93
CA ALA A 135 2.47 -9.02 -2.23
C ALA A 135 3.75 -9.23 -3.09
N LEU A 136 4.51 -10.29 -2.83
CA LEU A 136 5.69 -10.64 -3.63
C LEU A 136 5.32 -11.07 -5.05
N GLU A 137 4.23 -11.81 -5.23
CA GLU A 137 3.70 -12.19 -6.55
C GLU A 137 3.22 -10.98 -7.34
N GLU A 138 2.51 -10.05 -6.70
CA GLU A 138 2.13 -8.77 -7.33
C GLU A 138 3.36 -8.00 -7.79
N LEU A 139 4.40 -7.94 -6.95
CA LEU A 139 5.63 -7.26 -7.33
C LEU A 139 6.35 -7.97 -8.50
N ASP A 140 6.40 -9.31 -8.52
CA ASP A 140 6.95 -10.07 -9.65
C ASP A 140 6.19 -9.75 -10.94
N HIS A 141 4.86 -9.68 -10.88
CA HIS A 141 4.02 -9.31 -12.03
C HIS A 141 4.33 -7.89 -12.53
N ILE A 142 4.43 -6.91 -11.63
CA ILE A 142 4.78 -5.51 -11.94
C ILE A 142 6.16 -5.44 -12.59
N VAL A 143 7.16 -6.12 -12.02
CA VAL A 143 8.55 -6.16 -12.53
C VAL A 143 8.58 -6.78 -13.93
N ARG A 144 7.90 -7.91 -14.15
CA ARG A 144 7.85 -8.56 -15.46
C ARG A 144 7.25 -7.67 -16.53
N ARG A 145 6.14 -6.98 -16.23
CA ARG A 145 5.52 -6.04 -17.18
C ARG A 145 6.42 -4.84 -17.49
N PHE A 146 7.18 -4.37 -16.51
CA PHE A 146 8.13 -3.28 -16.70
C PHE A 146 9.32 -3.70 -17.56
N LEU A 147 9.88 -4.88 -17.33
CA LEU A 147 11.03 -5.40 -18.08
C LEU A 147 10.67 -5.92 -19.48
N PHE A 148 9.46 -6.46 -19.63
CA PHE A 148 8.95 -7.06 -20.87
C PHE A 148 7.60 -6.43 -21.25
N PRO A 149 7.57 -5.15 -21.65
CA PRO A 149 6.33 -4.50 -22.06
C PRO A 149 5.79 -5.17 -23.33
N GLU A 150 4.47 -5.37 -23.40
CA GLU A 150 3.85 -5.89 -24.63
C GLU A 150 4.08 -4.92 -25.79
N GLU A 151 4.76 -5.40 -26.84
CA GLU A 151 4.92 -4.63 -28.07
C GLU A 151 3.54 -4.44 -28.73
N LYS A 152 3.02 -3.22 -28.69
CA LYS A 152 1.86 -2.86 -29.52
C LYS A 152 2.31 -2.86 -30.97
N LEU A 153 1.98 -3.93 -31.71
CA LEU A 153 2.12 -4.01 -33.17
C LEU A 153 1.30 -2.89 -33.83
N GLN A 154 1.91 -1.71 -33.98
CA GLN A 154 1.33 -0.63 -34.78
C GLN A 154 1.59 -0.97 -36.25
N LYS A 155 0.55 -1.42 -36.96
CA LYS A 155 0.61 -1.55 -38.42
C LYS A 155 0.83 -0.16 -39.01
N LYS A 156 2.09 0.13 -39.36
CA LYS A 156 2.47 1.33 -40.09
C LYS A 156 2.04 1.14 -41.55
N ILE A 157 0.82 1.56 -41.87
CA ILE A 157 0.36 1.60 -43.26
C ILE A 157 1.12 2.73 -43.94
N VAL A 158 2.11 2.37 -44.77
CA VAL A 158 2.78 3.32 -45.65
C VAL A 158 2.07 3.25 -47.00
N ILE A 159 1.44 4.36 -47.39
CA ILE A 159 0.95 4.53 -48.77
C ILE A 159 2.16 4.97 -49.60
N LEU A 160 2.60 4.12 -50.52
CA LEU A 160 3.67 4.46 -51.46
C LEU A 160 3.08 5.29 -52.63
N PRO A 161 3.79 6.33 -53.10
CA PRO A 161 3.35 7.21 -54.18
C PRO A 161 3.33 6.53 -55.56
#